data_AF-A0A7W8JM41-F1
#
_entry.id   AF-A0A7W8JM41-F1
#
_cell.length_a   1.000
_cell.length_b   1.000
_cell.length_c   1.000
_cell.angle_alpha   90.00
_cell.angle_beta   90.00
_cell.angle_gamma   90.00
#
_symmetry.space_group_name_H-M   'P 1'
#
loop_
_entity.id
_entity.type
_entity.pdbx_description
1 polymer ?
#
loop_
_entity_poly.entity_id
_entity_poly.type
_entity_poly.pdbx_seq_one_letter_code
_entity_poly.pdbx_strand_id
1 'polypeptide(L)'
;MEAQTLLALPVVLALELAEGQPVPRLTFNRDEAAELAQFVAADLHALVPPVNRARLALAGALFDQVELLRPGFPVWSTLDELARRVPRGHIENVVAFGSHDGHMPAQPLEPSPTFADGPMRLLPLSLLAPETLAEELSEQLEVQLVGRGEAGTLTADWLMRTLGIRLEHVRYLSRNDLLALTCVQYEHVNLAALWSLLEAALLTPYREESAITARGLALQYAEGKVFAQSPSQWLIEQPTKDNDDHAARRHALAGIVFELRQYAALLDAHRLPLRLRPSADRTVEASAGYLLETLAAVDDTSEPPTLFAHEAPGLGVVALTVVQRGEGGRARALAHAYPLQPQALNPLLNLLAERYGTTAEQRAHGPITLDPRGALSAPATTLH
;
A
#
# COMPACT_ATOMS: atom_id res chain seq x y z
N MET A 1 -16.39 39.36 -11.70
CA MET A 1 -15.53 38.46 -12.48
C MET A 1 -15.85 37.07 -11.99
N GLU A 2 -16.68 36.34 -12.73
CA GLU A 2 -17.07 34.98 -12.34
C GLU A 2 -15.81 34.12 -12.21
N ALA A 3 -15.69 33.40 -11.09
CA ALA A 3 -14.60 32.48 -10.86
C ALA A 3 -14.76 31.32 -11.86
N GLN A 4 -14.05 31.38 -12.97
CA GLN A 4 -14.05 30.32 -13.98
C GLN A 4 -13.57 29.01 -13.34
N THR A 5 -14.46 28.02 -13.25
CA THR A 5 -14.17 26.69 -12.72
C THR A 5 -13.03 26.05 -13.53
N LEU A 6 -12.01 25.55 -12.81
CA LEU A 6 -10.89 24.82 -13.40
C LEU A 6 -10.98 23.34 -13.05
N LEU A 7 -10.99 22.52 -14.09
CA LEU A 7 -10.89 21.07 -13.99
C LEU A 7 -9.41 20.67 -14.06
N ALA A 8 -9.01 19.78 -13.16
CA ALA A 8 -7.64 19.27 -13.10
C ALA A 8 -7.53 18.01 -13.95
N LEU A 9 -6.52 17.97 -14.81
CA LEU A 9 -6.16 16.81 -15.62
C LEU A 9 -4.79 16.31 -15.14
N PRO A 10 -4.75 15.24 -14.32
CA PRO A 10 -3.52 14.72 -13.75
C PRO A 10 -2.63 14.07 -14.81
N VAL A 11 -1.36 14.45 -14.81
CA VAL A 11 -0.31 13.89 -15.69
C VAL A 11 0.87 13.51 -14.80
N VAL A 12 1.72 12.61 -15.26
CA VAL A 12 2.96 12.26 -14.58
C VAL A 12 4.10 12.15 -15.58
N LEU A 13 5.28 12.63 -15.21
CA LEU A 13 6.51 12.35 -15.92
C LEU A 13 7.20 11.17 -15.22
N ALA A 14 7.25 10.03 -15.90
CA ALA A 14 7.90 8.81 -15.44
C ALA A 14 9.35 8.78 -15.91
N LEU A 15 10.25 8.53 -14.96
CA LEU A 15 11.70 8.41 -15.13
C LEU A 15 12.07 6.97 -14.84
N GLU A 16 12.43 6.21 -15.86
CA GLU A 16 12.96 4.85 -15.72
C GLU A 16 14.47 4.93 -15.58
N LEU A 17 14.99 4.40 -14.47
CA LEU A 17 16.40 4.47 -14.13
C LEU A 17 17.15 3.31 -14.75
N ALA A 18 18.39 3.57 -15.18
CA ALA A 18 19.29 2.48 -15.55
C ALA A 18 19.59 1.59 -14.33
N GLU A 19 19.81 0.30 -14.57
CA GLU A 19 20.01 -0.69 -13.51
C GLU A 19 21.12 -0.26 -12.51
N GLY A 20 20.80 -0.36 -11.21
CA GLY A 20 21.73 -0.06 -10.13
C GLY A 20 22.03 1.42 -9.89
N GLN A 21 21.30 2.35 -10.52
CA GLN A 21 21.44 3.79 -10.26
C GLN A 21 20.63 4.21 -9.02
N PRO A 22 21.26 4.68 -7.93
CA PRO A 22 20.54 5.30 -6.83
C PRO A 22 20.10 6.72 -7.20
N VAL A 23 18.95 7.14 -6.69
CA VAL A 23 18.51 8.54 -6.77
C VAL A 23 19.10 9.30 -5.57
N PRO A 24 20.04 10.25 -5.76
CA PRO A 24 20.70 10.89 -4.62
C PRO A 24 19.77 11.83 -3.84
N ARG A 25 18.69 12.31 -4.47
CA ARG A 25 17.70 13.21 -3.86
C ARG A 25 16.34 13.07 -4.52
N LEU A 26 15.29 13.19 -3.72
CA LEU A 26 13.91 13.07 -4.19
C LEU A 26 13.24 14.42 -4.49
N THR A 27 13.89 15.54 -4.20
CA THR A 27 13.30 16.87 -4.42
C THR A 27 14.24 17.79 -5.19
N PHE A 28 13.66 18.61 -6.04
CA PHE A 28 14.26 19.77 -6.68
C PHE A 28 13.98 21.01 -5.84
N ASN A 29 14.97 21.90 -5.71
CA ASN A 29 14.77 23.19 -5.08
C ASN A 29 13.85 24.07 -5.95
N ARG A 30 13.46 25.25 -5.45
CA ARG A 30 12.54 26.16 -6.15
C ARG A 30 13.01 26.56 -7.56
N ASP A 31 14.29 26.87 -7.72
CA ASP A 31 14.85 27.33 -9.00
C ASP A 31 14.92 26.19 -10.02
N GLU A 32 15.37 25.02 -9.56
CA GLU A 32 15.41 23.79 -10.38
C GLU A 32 14.01 23.33 -10.79
N ALA A 33 13.03 23.39 -9.88
CA ALA A 33 11.65 23.04 -10.20
C ALA A 33 11.05 24.01 -11.22
N ALA A 34 11.35 25.31 -11.12
CA ALA A 34 10.91 26.31 -12.09
C ALA A 34 11.55 26.09 -13.47
N GLU A 35 12.84 25.80 -13.53
CA GLU A 35 13.55 25.50 -14.77
C GLU A 35 12.99 24.23 -15.44
N LEU A 36 12.83 23.15 -14.67
CA LEU A 36 12.23 21.90 -15.16
C LEU A 36 10.81 22.11 -15.71
N ALA A 37 10.01 22.93 -15.03
CA ALA A 37 8.64 23.19 -15.47
C ALA A 37 8.58 23.88 -16.84
N GLN A 38 9.59 24.68 -17.21
CA GLN A 38 9.67 25.28 -18.55
C GLN A 38 9.98 24.24 -19.62
N PHE A 39 10.90 23.31 -19.37
CA PHE A 39 11.17 22.19 -20.29
C PHE A 39 9.94 21.29 -20.45
N VAL A 40 9.27 20.95 -19.34
CA VAL A 40 8.04 20.16 -19.34
C VAL A 40 6.91 20.88 -20.10
N ALA A 41 6.76 22.18 -19.92
CA ALA A 41 5.76 22.96 -20.66
C ALA A 41 6.01 22.93 -22.17
N ALA A 42 7.28 23.04 -22.59
CA ALA A 42 7.66 22.97 -24.00
C ALA A 42 7.37 21.59 -24.61
N ASP A 43 7.72 20.52 -23.90
CA ASP A 43 7.44 19.14 -24.32
C ASP A 43 5.93 18.90 -24.45
N LEU A 44 5.16 19.22 -23.41
CA LEU A 44 3.71 19.02 -23.42
C LEU A 44 3.03 19.85 -24.50
N HIS A 45 3.51 21.06 -24.80
CA HIS A 45 2.97 21.86 -25.90
C HIS A 45 3.28 21.25 -27.27
N ALA A 46 4.45 20.64 -27.46
CA ALA A 46 4.78 19.94 -28.69
C ALA A 46 3.92 18.67 -28.88
N LEU A 47 3.61 17.96 -27.79
CA LEU A 47 2.81 16.74 -27.80
C LEU A 47 1.30 17.02 -27.92
N VAL A 48 0.81 18.00 -27.16
CA VAL A 48 -0.60 18.35 -27.01
C VAL A 48 -0.75 19.88 -27.06
N PRO A 49 -0.81 20.50 -28.25
CA PRO A 49 -0.76 21.96 -28.39
C PRO A 49 -1.77 22.76 -27.54
N PRO A 50 -3.02 22.31 -27.31
CA PRO A 50 -3.99 23.06 -26.49
C PRO A 50 -3.61 23.23 -25.01
N VAL A 51 -2.57 22.56 -24.49
CA VAL A 51 -2.11 22.72 -23.09
C VAL A 51 -1.72 24.17 -22.76
N ASN A 52 -1.34 24.98 -23.74
CA ASN A 52 -0.98 26.39 -23.53
C ASN A 52 -2.15 27.26 -23.05
N ARG A 53 -3.39 26.78 -23.19
CA ARG A 53 -4.63 27.39 -22.69
C ARG A 53 -5.01 26.90 -21.29
N ALA A 54 -4.31 25.90 -20.77
CA ALA A 54 -4.41 25.43 -19.40
C ALA A 54 -3.26 26.01 -18.56
N ARG A 55 -3.41 25.93 -17.23
CA ARG A 55 -2.29 26.18 -16.31
C ARG A 55 -1.61 24.85 -16.00
N LEU A 56 -0.31 24.75 -16.27
CA LEU A 56 0.54 23.65 -15.83
C LEU A 56 1.01 23.90 -14.40
N ALA A 57 0.82 22.91 -13.54
CA ALA A 57 1.40 22.85 -12.20
C ALA A 57 2.32 21.63 -12.10
N LEU A 58 3.51 21.84 -11.54
CA LEU A 58 4.52 20.81 -11.36
C LEU A 58 4.93 20.75 -9.89
N ALA A 59 4.96 19.55 -9.31
CA ALA A 59 5.65 19.31 -8.04
C ALA A 59 7.08 18.85 -8.34
N GLY A 60 8.07 19.60 -7.87
CA GLY A 60 9.49 19.30 -7.99
C GLY A 60 9.93 18.19 -7.03
N ALA A 61 9.21 17.07 -7.02
CA ALA A 61 9.49 15.90 -6.20
C ALA A 61 9.28 14.61 -7.00
N LEU A 62 10.09 13.60 -6.67
CA LEU A 62 10.13 12.28 -7.28
C LEU A 62 9.53 11.26 -6.31
N PHE A 63 8.43 10.65 -6.71
CA PHE A 63 7.67 9.70 -5.92
C PHE A 63 7.79 8.28 -6.47
N ASP A 64 7.43 7.31 -5.63
CA ASP A 64 7.06 5.98 -6.08
C ASP A 64 5.57 5.91 -6.49
N GLN A 65 5.23 4.94 -7.33
CA GLN A 65 3.84 4.68 -7.76
C GLN A 65 2.88 4.46 -6.59
N VAL A 66 3.33 3.80 -5.51
CA VAL A 66 2.47 3.55 -4.33
C VAL A 66 2.08 4.84 -3.62
N GLU A 67 2.86 5.90 -3.76
CA GLU A 67 2.60 7.19 -3.13
C GLU A 67 1.62 8.03 -3.93
N LEU A 68 1.73 8.02 -5.26
CA LEU A 68 0.80 8.71 -6.15
C LEU A 68 -0.57 8.01 -6.20
N LEU A 69 -0.57 6.68 -6.15
CA LEU A 69 -1.78 5.85 -6.20
C LEU A 69 -2.32 5.53 -4.80
N ARG A 70 -2.43 6.54 -3.93
CA ARG A 70 -3.17 6.43 -2.66
C ARG A 70 -4.63 6.85 -2.87
N PRO A 71 -5.61 6.21 -2.20
CA PRO A 71 -7.02 6.64 -2.28
C PRO A 71 -7.19 8.14 -2.05
N GLY A 72 -7.97 8.78 -2.93
CA GLY A 72 -8.17 10.24 -2.94
C GLY A 72 -7.05 11.04 -3.62
N PHE A 73 -6.00 10.39 -4.14
CA PHE A 73 -4.92 11.01 -4.91
C PHE A 73 -4.31 12.23 -4.18
N PRO A 74 -3.79 12.07 -2.95
CA PRO A 74 -3.41 13.18 -2.06
C PRO A 74 -2.34 14.10 -2.66
N VAL A 75 -1.43 13.55 -3.49
CA VAL A 75 -0.37 14.33 -4.14
C VAL A 75 -0.96 15.28 -5.20
N TRP A 76 -1.76 14.75 -6.13
CA TRP A 76 -2.41 15.56 -7.17
C TRP A 76 -3.43 16.53 -6.58
N SER A 77 -4.28 16.11 -5.64
CA SER A 77 -5.25 17.01 -5.00
C SER A 77 -4.57 18.19 -4.29
N THR A 78 -3.46 17.94 -3.58
CA THR A 78 -2.67 19.01 -2.95
C THR A 78 -2.02 19.92 -3.98
N LEU A 79 -1.46 19.35 -5.06
CA LEU A 79 -0.87 20.12 -6.17
C LEU A 79 -1.92 21.04 -6.81
N ASP A 80 -3.13 20.52 -7.08
CA ASP A 80 -4.25 21.27 -7.65
C ASP A 80 -4.69 22.42 -6.74
N GLU A 81 -4.80 22.17 -5.43
CA GLU A 81 -5.16 23.17 -4.44
C GLU A 81 -4.14 24.31 -4.39
N LEU A 82 -2.86 23.99 -4.32
CA LEU A 82 -1.79 25.00 -4.32
C LEU A 82 -1.79 25.80 -5.62
N ALA A 83 -1.91 25.11 -6.75
CA ALA A 83 -1.92 25.75 -8.07
C ALA A 83 -3.12 26.68 -8.27
N ARG A 84 -4.30 26.37 -7.70
CA ARG A 84 -5.47 27.27 -7.73
C ARG A 84 -5.29 28.54 -6.89
N ARG A 85 -4.48 28.49 -5.83
CA ARG A 85 -4.20 29.65 -4.95
C ARG A 85 -3.24 30.67 -5.57
N VAL A 86 -2.51 30.30 -6.62
CA VAL A 86 -1.59 31.21 -7.33
C VAL A 86 -2.36 32.26 -8.14
N PRO A 87 -2.20 33.57 -7.86
CA PRO A 87 -2.92 34.64 -8.55
C PRO A 87 -2.76 34.59 -10.07
N ARG A 88 -3.88 34.75 -10.80
CA ARG A 88 -3.84 34.92 -12.27
C ARG A 88 -3.39 36.35 -12.59
N GLY A 89 -2.24 36.50 -13.26
CA GLY A 89 -1.73 37.79 -13.73
C GLY A 89 -0.30 38.15 -13.31
N HIS A 90 0.40 37.32 -12.52
CA HIS A 90 1.78 37.56 -12.10
C HIS A 90 2.77 36.45 -12.48
N ILE A 91 2.27 35.31 -12.98
CA ILE A 91 3.07 34.15 -13.37
C ILE A 91 2.54 33.67 -14.72
N GLU A 92 3.46 33.22 -15.58
CA GLU A 92 3.16 32.50 -16.82
C GLU A 92 2.20 31.31 -16.54
N ASN A 93 1.64 30.69 -17.58
CA ASN A 93 0.72 29.54 -17.43
C ASN A 93 1.40 28.29 -16.80
N VAL A 94 2.61 28.42 -16.26
CA VAL A 94 3.45 27.37 -15.68
C VAL A 94 3.77 27.75 -14.24
N VAL A 95 3.47 26.85 -13.31
CA VAL A 95 3.74 27.00 -11.87
C VAL A 95 4.51 25.79 -11.40
N ALA A 96 5.61 26.01 -10.69
CA ALA A 96 6.41 24.96 -10.08
C ALA A 96 6.45 25.11 -8.56
N PHE A 97 6.34 23.99 -7.86
CA PHE A 97 6.51 23.90 -6.42
C PHE A 97 7.77 23.09 -6.13
N GLY A 98 8.85 23.75 -5.75
CA GLY A 98 10.09 23.11 -5.32
C GLY A 98 10.31 23.22 -3.82
N SER A 99 11.28 22.45 -3.31
CA SER A 99 11.62 22.44 -1.89
C SER A 99 12.34 23.73 -1.46
N HIS A 100 12.19 24.07 -0.19
CA HIS A 100 12.90 25.14 0.49
C HIS A 100 13.46 24.59 1.80
N ASP A 101 14.76 24.80 2.05
CA ASP A 101 15.47 24.20 3.18
C ASP A 101 15.23 22.68 3.31
N GLY A 102 15.19 21.99 2.16
CA GLY A 102 15.00 20.55 2.07
C GLY A 102 13.57 20.05 2.27
N HIS A 103 12.57 20.93 2.39
CA HIS A 103 11.19 20.55 2.62
C HIS A 103 10.26 21.04 1.51
N MET A 104 9.32 20.19 1.12
CA MET A 104 8.27 20.52 0.18
C MET A 104 7.20 21.42 0.84
N PRO A 105 6.46 22.24 0.07
CA PRO A 105 5.54 23.23 0.63
C PRO A 105 4.29 22.64 1.32
N ALA A 106 4.05 21.34 1.16
CA ALA A 106 2.97 20.62 1.83
C ALA A 106 3.35 19.15 2.05
N GLN A 107 2.89 18.56 3.16
CA GLN A 107 3.24 17.20 3.55
C GLN A 107 2.87 16.12 2.49
N PRO A 108 1.74 16.18 1.78
CA PRO A 108 1.47 15.23 0.70
C PRO A 108 2.40 15.35 -0.50
N LEU A 109 3.10 16.48 -0.66
CA LEU A 109 4.11 16.67 -1.70
C LEU A 109 5.51 16.24 -1.24
N GLU A 110 5.67 15.75 0.00
CA GLU A 110 6.93 15.25 0.52
C GLU A 110 7.07 13.74 0.19
N PRO A 111 8.01 13.35 -0.68
CA PRO A 111 8.21 11.94 -1.03
C PRO A 111 8.84 11.16 0.14
N SER A 112 8.39 9.93 0.35
CA SER A 112 8.89 9.08 1.43
C SER A 112 10.23 8.44 1.07
N PRO A 113 11.26 8.51 1.93
CA PRO A 113 12.52 7.80 1.70
C PRO A 113 12.34 6.27 1.71
N THR A 114 11.25 5.76 2.28
CA THR A 114 10.95 4.31 2.31
C THR A 114 10.78 3.71 0.91
N PHE A 115 10.38 4.51 -0.08
CA PHE A 115 10.12 4.03 -1.44
C PHE A 115 11.15 4.56 -2.46
N ALA A 116 12.30 5.06 -1.96
CA ALA A 116 13.31 5.76 -2.75
C ALA A 116 14.21 4.85 -3.61
N ASP A 117 14.01 3.53 -3.55
CA ASP A 117 14.87 2.52 -4.23
C ASP A 117 14.19 1.80 -5.42
N GLY A 118 12.93 2.13 -5.75
CA GLY A 118 12.25 1.59 -6.94
C GLY A 118 12.92 1.95 -8.29
N PRO A 119 12.76 1.14 -9.36
CA PRO A 119 13.41 1.35 -10.65
C PRO A 119 12.82 2.50 -11.48
N MET A 120 11.65 3.01 -11.08
CA MET A 120 10.95 4.10 -11.74
C MET A 120 10.61 5.18 -10.72
N ARG A 121 10.85 6.45 -11.09
CA ARG A 121 10.46 7.63 -10.32
C ARG A 121 9.43 8.44 -11.06
N LEU A 122 8.49 8.99 -10.32
CA LEU A 122 7.34 9.68 -10.87
C LEU A 122 7.30 11.12 -10.40
N LEU A 123 7.22 12.05 -11.35
CA LEU A 123 7.10 13.47 -11.10
C LEU A 123 5.67 13.93 -11.46
N PRO A 124 4.83 14.27 -10.47
CA PRO A 124 3.43 14.56 -10.71
C PRO A 124 3.21 15.98 -11.24
N LEU A 125 2.32 16.06 -12.22
CA LEU A 125 1.91 17.26 -12.93
C LEU A 125 0.38 17.40 -12.88
N SER A 126 -0.11 18.62 -13.00
CA SER A 126 -1.54 18.88 -13.18
C SER A 126 -1.77 19.98 -14.20
N LEU A 127 -2.66 19.71 -15.16
CA LEU A 127 -3.14 20.70 -16.11
C LEU A 127 -4.51 21.20 -15.64
N LEU A 128 -4.55 22.43 -15.13
CA LEU A 128 -5.77 23.11 -14.72
C LEU A 128 -6.39 23.80 -15.93
N ALA A 129 -7.40 23.18 -16.52
CA ALA A 129 -8.08 23.64 -17.73
C ALA A 129 -9.45 24.26 -17.41
N PRO A 130 -9.88 25.30 -18.16
CA PRO A 130 -11.28 25.71 -18.16
C PRO A 130 -12.20 24.56 -18.56
N GLU A 131 -13.41 24.51 -18.01
CA GLU A 131 -14.42 23.48 -18.32
C GLU A 131 -14.65 23.31 -19.84
N THR A 132 -14.68 24.41 -20.59
CA THR A 132 -14.87 24.40 -22.05
C THR A 132 -13.70 23.80 -22.85
N LEU A 133 -12.56 23.52 -22.20
CA LEU A 133 -11.37 22.92 -22.81
C LEU A 133 -11.08 21.52 -22.25
N ALA A 134 -11.55 21.23 -21.04
CA ALA A 134 -11.09 20.07 -20.27
C ALA A 134 -11.37 18.74 -20.95
N GLU A 135 -12.56 18.57 -21.56
CA GLU A 135 -12.93 17.33 -22.25
C GLU A 135 -12.02 17.07 -23.46
N GLU A 136 -11.92 18.05 -24.37
CA GLU A 136 -11.02 17.98 -25.54
C GLU A 136 -9.57 17.71 -25.13
N LEU A 137 -9.08 18.42 -24.11
CA LEU A 137 -7.71 18.26 -23.64
C LEU A 137 -7.48 16.90 -22.99
N SER A 138 -8.46 16.38 -22.23
CA SER A 138 -8.39 15.05 -21.63
C SER A 138 -8.28 13.97 -22.70
N GLU A 139 -9.13 14.02 -23.74
CA GLU A 139 -9.07 13.07 -24.85
C GLU A 139 -7.73 13.11 -25.58
N GLN A 140 -7.20 14.31 -25.84
CA GLN A 140 -5.91 14.45 -26.51
C GLN A 140 -4.75 13.92 -25.65
N LEU A 141 -4.78 14.14 -24.32
CA LEU A 141 -3.78 13.58 -23.42
C LEU A 141 -3.78 12.05 -23.49
N GLU A 142 -4.93 11.40 -23.38
CA GLU A 142 -5.00 9.93 -23.45
C GLU A 142 -4.51 9.40 -24.81
N VAL A 143 -4.87 10.05 -25.93
CA VAL A 143 -4.44 9.59 -27.26
C VAL A 143 -2.96 9.83 -27.52
N GLN A 144 -2.43 11.01 -27.18
CA GLN A 144 -1.05 11.35 -27.53
C GLN A 144 -0.03 10.70 -26.58
N LEU A 145 -0.32 10.61 -25.28
CA LEU A 145 0.67 10.16 -24.30
C LEU A 145 0.97 8.66 -24.37
N VAL A 146 -0.02 7.82 -24.69
CA VAL A 146 0.13 6.35 -24.80
C VAL A 146 1.29 5.94 -25.72
N GLY A 147 1.42 6.57 -26.90
CA GLY A 147 2.40 6.19 -27.91
C GLY A 147 3.49 7.22 -28.20
N ARG A 148 3.28 8.49 -27.86
CA ARG A 148 4.20 9.60 -28.19
C ARG A 148 4.69 10.36 -26.97
N GLY A 149 4.36 9.92 -25.76
CA GLY A 149 4.69 10.62 -24.53
C GLY A 149 6.19 10.73 -24.19
N GLU A 150 7.13 10.42 -25.09
CA GLU A 150 8.55 10.59 -24.79
C GLU A 150 8.89 12.05 -24.51
N ALA A 151 9.66 12.29 -23.46
CA ALA A 151 10.14 13.62 -23.12
C ALA A 151 11.20 14.10 -24.12
N GLY A 152 11.26 15.41 -24.32
CA GLY A 152 12.25 16.02 -25.20
C GLY A 152 13.68 15.77 -24.70
N THR A 153 14.64 15.80 -25.64
CA THR A 153 16.06 15.59 -25.31
C THR A 153 16.59 16.57 -24.27
N LEU A 154 16.11 17.82 -24.30
CA LEU A 154 16.51 18.84 -23.33
C LEU A 154 16.03 18.49 -21.92
N THR A 155 14.78 18.06 -21.76
CA THR A 155 14.21 17.62 -20.48
C THR A 155 14.98 16.43 -19.91
N ALA A 156 15.23 15.41 -20.74
CA ALA A 156 15.97 14.22 -20.32
C ALA A 156 17.43 14.53 -19.94
N ASP A 157 18.16 15.31 -20.75
CA ASP A 157 19.54 15.71 -20.46
C ASP A 157 19.63 16.56 -19.18
N TRP A 158 18.70 17.51 -19.01
CA TRP A 158 18.64 18.31 -17.80
C TRP A 158 18.41 17.43 -16.56
N LEU A 159 17.45 16.50 -16.60
CA LEU A 159 17.18 15.58 -15.49
C LEU A 159 18.40 14.73 -15.14
N MET A 160 19.06 14.14 -16.13
CA MET A 160 20.27 13.35 -15.93
C MET A 160 21.40 14.16 -15.29
N ARG A 161 21.64 15.39 -15.75
CA ARG A 161 22.69 16.26 -15.19
C ARG A 161 22.38 16.74 -13.78
N THR A 162 21.14 17.17 -13.55
CA THR A 162 20.68 17.76 -12.29
C THR A 162 20.56 16.72 -11.17
N LEU A 163 20.22 15.47 -11.51
CA LEU A 163 20.17 14.35 -10.57
C LEU A 163 21.47 13.54 -10.52
N GLY A 164 22.36 13.68 -11.50
CA GLY A 164 23.58 12.87 -11.59
C GLY A 164 23.30 11.38 -11.83
N ILE A 165 22.21 11.05 -12.52
CA ILE A 165 21.78 9.66 -12.81
C ILE A 165 21.72 9.39 -14.31
N ARG A 166 21.63 8.11 -14.68
CA ARG A 166 21.28 7.68 -16.05
C ARG A 166 19.83 7.24 -16.11
N LEU A 167 19.13 7.67 -17.15
CA LEU A 167 17.75 7.31 -17.43
C LEU A 167 17.70 6.47 -18.70
N GLU A 168 16.94 5.39 -18.68
CA GLU A 168 16.66 4.57 -19.88
C GLU A 168 15.52 5.18 -20.67
N HIS A 169 14.45 5.57 -19.96
CA HIS A 169 13.27 6.18 -20.55
C HIS A 169 12.78 7.34 -19.69
N VAL A 170 12.30 8.39 -20.36
CA VAL A 170 11.62 9.52 -19.73
C VAL A 170 10.35 9.79 -20.51
N ARG A 171 9.18 9.64 -19.86
CA ARG A 171 7.89 9.71 -20.58
C ARG A 171 6.77 10.32 -19.76
N TYR A 172 5.93 11.11 -20.41
CA TYR A 172 4.66 11.58 -19.91
C TYR A 172 3.61 10.48 -20.03
N LEU A 173 2.83 10.31 -18.97
CA LEU A 173 1.70 9.39 -18.87
C LEU A 173 0.49 10.13 -18.31
N SER A 174 -0.72 9.75 -18.74
CA SER A 174 -1.91 10.14 -17.99
C SER A 174 -1.94 9.40 -16.64
N ARG A 175 -2.75 9.86 -15.69
CA ARG A 175 -2.98 9.07 -14.46
C ARG A 175 -3.62 7.71 -14.78
N ASN A 176 -4.44 7.63 -15.83
CA ASN A 176 -5.08 6.38 -16.24
C ASN A 176 -4.04 5.40 -16.81
N ASP A 177 -3.06 5.89 -17.57
CA ASP A 177 -1.91 5.09 -18.02
C ASP A 177 -1.10 4.55 -16.84
N LEU A 178 -0.86 5.37 -15.81
CA LEU A 178 -0.16 4.92 -14.60
C LEU A 178 -0.94 3.82 -13.86
N LEU A 179 -2.27 3.99 -13.72
CA LEU A 179 -3.14 2.97 -13.13
C LEU A 179 -3.08 1.66 -13.92
N ALA A 180 -3.17 1.73 -15.25
CA ALA A 180 -3.08 0.56 -16.12
C ALA A 180 -1.72 -0.14 -16.02
N LEU A 181 -0.63 0.63 -15.98
CA LEU A 181 0.73 0.10 -15.79
C LEU A 181 0.84 -0.63 -14.45
N THR A 182 0.38 -0.01 -13.36
CA THR A 182 0.44 -0.61 -12.01
C THR A 182 -0.44 -1.86 -11.91
N CYS A 183 -1.63 -1.85 -12.53
CA CYS A 183 -2.49 -3.04 -12.64
C CYS A 183 -1.70 -4.23 -13.21
N VAL A 184 -1.12 -4.03 -14.40
CA VAL A 184 -0.35 -5.07 -15.09
C VAL A 184 0.84 -5.52 -14.24
N GLN A 185 1.57 -4.60 -13.61
CA GLN A 185 2.69 -4.96 -12.72
C GLN A 185 2.26 -5.84 -11.55
N TYR A 186 1.14 -5.52 -10.91
CA TYR A 186 0.63 -6.28 -9.76
C TYR A 186 0.10 -7.65 -10.17
N GLU A 187 -0.56 -7.75 -11.33
CA GLU A 187 -0.98 -9.04 -11.88
C GLU A 187 0.21 -9.99 -12.11
N HIS A 188 1.32 -9.48 -12.66
CA HIS A 188 2.53 -10.29 -12.92
C HIS A 188 3.17 -10.87 -11.65
N VAL A 189 2.93 -10.27 -10.48
CA VAL A 189 3.45 -10.74 -9.19
C VAL A 189 2.39 -11.42 -8.31
N ASN A 190 1.29 -11.91 -8.91
CA ASN A 190 0.17 -12.58 -8.23
C ASN A 190 -0.59 -11.71 -7.22
N LEU A 191 -0.66 -10.40 -7.47
CA LEU A 191 -1.40 -9.44 -6.66
C LEU A 191 -2.70 -8.97 -7.32
N ALA A 192 -3.20 -9.68 -8.33
CA ALA A 192 -4.45 -9.36 -9.04
C ALA A 192 -5.64 -9.18 -8.08
N ALA A 193 -5.81 -10.09 -7.11
CA ALA A 193 -6.87 -10.01 -6.11
C ALA A 193 -6.77 -8.73 -5.24
N LEU A 194 -5.56 -8.28 -4.95
CA LEU A 194 -5.33 -7.04 -4.22
C LEU A 194 -5.59 -5.81 -5.09
N TRP A 195 -5.20 -5.87 -6.36
CA TRP A 195 -5.46 -4.79 -7.31
C TRP A 195 -6.96 -4.49 -7.43
N SER A 196 -7.83 -5.51 -7.53
CA SER A 196 -9.28 -5.28 -7.58
C SER A 196 -9.80 -4.44 -6.41
N LEU A 197 -9.27 -4.66 -5.20
CA LEU A 197 -9.65 -3.89 -4.02
C LEU A 197 -9.05 -2.47 -4.01
N LEU A 198 -7.81 -2.33 -4.47
CA LEU A 198 -7.14 -1.03 -4.61
C LEU A 198 -7.82 -0.17 -5.67
N GLU A 199 -8.20 -0.75 -6.81
CA GLU A 199 -8.93 -0.07 -7.87
C GLU A 199 -10.28 0.46 -7.37
N ALA A 200 -11.03 -0.35 -6.61
CA ALA A 200 -12.24 0.11 -5.94
C ALA A 200 -11.93 1.30 -5.00
N ALA A 201 -10.90 1.19 -4.16
CA ALA A 201 -10.50 2.28 -3.26
C ALA A 201 -10.04 3.57 -3.98
N LEU A 202 -9.46 3.44 -5.18
CA LEU A 202 -8.92 4.57 -5.96
C LEU A 202 -9.99 5.26 -6.80
N LEU A 203 -10.84 4.48 -7.47
CA LEU A 203 -11.75 4.97 -8.51
C LEU A 203 -13.22 4.99 -8.08
N THR A 204 -13.62 4.04 -7.24
CA THR A 204 -15.01 3.90 -6.78
C THR A 204 -15.09 3.63 -5.28
N PRO A 205 -14.55 4.52 -4.41
CA PRO A 205 -14.39 4.26 -2.97
C PRO A 205 -15.71 4.04 -2.21
N TYR A 206 -16.84 4.37 -2.84
CA TYR A 206 -18.19 4.14 -2.32
C TYR A 206 -18.73 2.73 -2.63
N ARG A 207 -18.07 1.96 -3.50
CA ARG A 207 -18.48 0.62 -3.89
C ARG A 207 -17.70 -0.41 -3.08
N GLU A 208 -18.42 -1.41 -2.57
CA GLU A 208 -17.80 -2.59 -1.97
C GLU A 208 -17.24 -3.51 -3.07
N GLU A 209 -16.09 -4.12 -2.78
CA GLU A 209 -15.46 -5.06 -3.71
C GLU A 209 -14.93 -6.28 -2.94
N SER A 210 -14.97 -7.46 -3.54
CA SER A 210 -14.55 -8.71 -2.89
C SER A 210 -13.66 -9.51 -3.81
N ALA A 211 -12.62 -10.10 -3.23
CA ALA A 211 -11.66 -10.91 -3.97
C ALA A 211 -11.27 -12.15 -3.17
N ILE A 212 -10.79 -13.17 -3.87
CA ILE A 212 -10.20 -14.36 -3.28
C ILE A 212 -8.74 -14.40 -3.75
N THR A 213 -7.80 -14.51 -2.80
CA THR A 213 -6.37 -14.56 -3.13
C THR A 213 -5.99 -15.86 -3.84
N ALA A 214 -4.76 -15.93 -4.36
CA ALA A 214 -4.24 -17.14 -5.01
C ALA A 214 -4.22 -18.35 -4.05
N ARG A 215 -4.12 -18.12 -2.73
CA ARG A 215 -4.18 -19.17 -1.70
C ARG A 215 -5.59 -19.38 -1.10
N GLY A 216 -6.61 -18.74 -1.67
CA GLY A 216 -7.99 -18.92 -1.25
C GLY A 216 -8.41 -18.11 -0.02
N LEU A 217 -7.66 -17.07 0.36
CA LEU A 217 -8.04 -16.18 1.45
C LEU A 217 -9.08 -15.17 0.94
N ALA A 218 -10.24 -15.09 1.59
CA ALA A 218 -11.26 -14.12 1.21
C ALA A 218 -10.90 -12.71 1.70
N LEU A 219 -11.05 -11.71 0.83
CA LEU A 219 -10.84 -10.30 1.11
C LEU A 219 -12.07 -9.48 0.71
N GLN A 220 -12.28 -8.35 1.37
CA GLN A 220 -13.34 -7.39 1.02
C GLN A 220 -12.87 -5.96 1.28
N TYR A 221 -13.09 -5.07 0.32
CA TYR A 221 -13.00 -3.63 0.50
C TYR A 221 -14.38 -3.08 0.87
N ALA A 222 -14.45 -2.33 1.97
CA ALA A 222 -15.64 -1.60 2.39
C ALA A 222 -15.24 -0.43 3.30
N GLU A 223 -15.95 0.69 3.20
CA GLU A 223 -15.76 1.87 4.07
C GLU A 223 -14.31 2.36 4.18
N GLY A 224 -13.57 2.35 3.06
CA GLY A 224 -12.16 2.78 3.04
C GLY A 224 -11.20 1.84 3.77
N LYS A 225 -11.55 0.57 3.95
CA LYS A 225 -10.73 -0.45 4.62
C LYS A 225 -10.76 -1.76 3.85
N VAL A 226 -9.73 -2.58 4.03
CA VAL A 226 -9.71 -3.97 3.56
C VAL A 226 -9.89 -4.90 4.75
N PHE A 227 -10.83 -5.82 4.63
CA PHE A 227 -11.12 -6.89 5.57
C PHE A 227 -10.63 -8.21 5.01
N ALA A 228 -9.66 -8.84 5.68
CA ALA A 228 -9.22 -10.18 5.39
C ALA A 228 -9.95 -11.20 6.26
N GLN A 229 -10.25 -12.37 5.70
CA GLN A 229 -10.67 -13.52 6.47
C GLN A 229 -9.62 -13.85 7.54
N SER A 230 -10.06 -14.27 8.73
CA SER A 230 -9.16 -14.75 9.78
C SER A 230 -8.38 -15.99 9.30
N PRO A 231 -7.04 -16.04 9.46
CA PRO A 231 -6.27 -17.25 9.16
C PRO A 231 -6.73 -18.48 9.93
N SER A 232 -7.18 -18.34 11.19
CA SER A 232 -7.70 -19.48 11.96
C SER A 232 -9.06 -19.96 11.44
N GLN A 233 -9.91 -19.03 10.99
CA GLN A 233 -11.19 -19.37 10.38
C GLN A 233 -10.98 -20.04 9.02
N TRP A 234 -10.13 -19.46 8.17
CA TRP A 234 -9.74 -20.05 6.89
C TRP A 234 -9.23 -21.47 7.07
N LEU A 235 -8.40 -21.71 8.09
CA LEU A 235 -7.84 -23.02 8.39
C LEU A 235 -8.92 -24.05 8.76
N ILE A 236 -9.95 -23.66 9.51
CA ILE A 236 -11.07 -24.54 9.90
C ILE A 236 -11.95 -24.89 8.69
N GLU A 237 -12.16 -23.94 7.79
CA GLU A 237 -12.98 -24.10 6.59
C GLU A 237 -12.30 -24.95 5.50
N GLN A 238 -11.00 -25.23 5.62
CA GLN A 238 -10.31 -26.09 4.67
C GLN A 238 -10.86 -27.53 4.72
N PRO A 239 -11.17 -28.14 3.56
CA PRO A 239 -11.71 -29.49 3.52
C PRO A 239 -10.69 -30.49 4.09
N THR A 240 -11.10 -31.27 5.08
CA THR A 240 -10.36 -32.44 5.58
C THR A 240 -10.42 -33.54 4.52
N LYS A 241 -9.28 -33.92 3.94
CA LYS A 241 -9.22 -35.16 3.13
C LYS A 241 -9.06 -36.36 4.07
N ASP A 242 -9.53 -37.55 3.67
CA ASP A 242 -9.56 -38.80 4.48
C ASP A 242 -8.17 -39.36 4.91
N ASN A 243 -7.13 -38.53 4.87
CA ASN A 243 -5.82 -38.79 5.45
C ASN A 243 -5.18 -37.44 5.82
N ASP A 244 -5.83 -36.69 6.71
CA ASP A 244 -5.58 -35.27 6.95
C ASP A 244 -4.16 -35.05 7.49
N ASP A 245 -3.25 -34.69 6.59
CA ASP A 245 -1.87 -34.43 6.94
C ASP A 245 -1.76 -33.08 7.65
N HIS A 246 -1.67 -33.12 8.98
CA HIS A 246 -1.38 -31.93 9.79
C HIS A 246 -0.16 -31.17 9.28
N ALA A 247 0.83 -31.82 8.63
CA ALA A 247 1.96 -31.10 8.04
C ALA A 247 1.54 -30.26 6.84
N ALA A 248 0.71 -30.79 5.94
CA ALA A 248 0.13 -30.04 4.83
C ALA A 248 -0.70 -28.83 5.32
N ARG A 249 -1.51 -28.99 6.38
CA ARG A 249 -2.28 -27.89 6.97
C ARG A 249 -1.40 -26.80 7.58
N ARG A 250 -0.35 -27.18 8.30
CA ARG A 250 0.66 -26.24 8.83
C ARG A 250 1.33 -25.46 7.70
N HIS A 251 1.72 -26.15 6.63
CA HIS A 251 2.33 -25.53 5.47
C HIS A 251 1.37 -24.55 4.77
N ALA A 252 0.10 -24.94 4.61
CA ALA A 252 -0.91 -24.09 4.00
C ALA A 252 -1.19 -22.83 4.85
N LEU A 253 -1.27 -22.97 6.18
CA LEU A 253 -1.38 -21.84 7.10
C LEU A 253 -0.18 -20.88 6.99
N ALA A 254 1.04 -21.42 6.97
CA ALA A 254 2.25 -20.61 6.77
C ALA A 254 2.20 -19.82 5.46
N GLY A 255 1.71 -20.46 4.38
CA GLY A 255 1.52 -19.85 3.07
C GLY A 255 0.53 -18.68 3.08
N ILE A 256 -0.63 -18.83 3.71
CA ILE A 256 -1.61 -17.73 3.78
C ILE A 256 -1.13 -16.56 4.64
N VAL A 257 -0.40 -16.82 5.74
CA VAL A 257 0.18 -15.74 6.56
C VAL A 257 1.28 -15.01 5.80
N PHE A 258 2.10 -15.73 5.02
CA PHE A 258 3.08 -15.11 4.15
C PHE A 258 2.43 -14.18 3.12
N GLU A 259 1.39 -14.64 2.42
CA GLU A 259 0.63 -13.81 1.46
C GLU A 259 -0.01 -12.60 2.16
N LEU A 260 -0.61 -12.80 3.34
CA LEU A 260 -1.22 -11.73 4.13
C LEU A 260 -0.20 -10.66 4.54
N ARG A 261 1.05 -11.03 4.83
CA ARG A 261 2.14 -10.08 5.11
C ARG A 261 2.50 -9.23 3.89
N GLN A 262 2.57 -9.85 2.71
CA GLN A 262 2.82 -9.12 1.46
C GLN A 262 1.69 -8.12 1.19
N TYR A 263 0.45 -8.56 1.37
CA TYR A 263 -0.73 -7.71 1.18
C TYR A 263 -0.77 -6.58 2.20
N ALA A 264 -0.48 -6.86 3.47
CA ALA A 264 -0.41 -5.84 4.52
C ALA A 264 0.64 -4.76 4.21
N ALA A 265 1.84 -5.16 3.77
CA ALA A 265 2.90 -4.22 3.44
C ALA A 265 2.50 -3.30 2.29
N LEU A 266 1.89 -3.87 1.24
CA LEU A 266 1.46 -3.08 0.09
C LEU A 266 0.27 -2.16 0.42
N LEU A 267 -0.72 -2.67 1.16
CA LEU A 267 -1.86 -1.87 1.64
C LEU A 267 -1.40 -0.70 2.52
N ASP A 268 -0.42 -0.92 3.38
CA ASP A 268 0.17 0.14 4.21
C ASP A 268 0.85 1.22 3.33
N ALA A 269 1.58 0.82 2.28
CA ALA A 269 2.20 1.76 1.33
C ALA A 269 1.15 2.63 0.61
N HIS A 270 0.02 2.04 0.24
CA HIS A 270 -1.15 2.73 -0.33
C HIS A 270 -2.03 3.45 0.71
N ARG A 271 -1.69 3.38 2.00
CA ARG A 271 -2.46 3.96 3.12
C ARG A 271 -3.89 3.44 3.22
N LEU A 272 -4.09 2.16 2.90
CA LEU A 272 -5.38 1.48 3.00
C LEU A 272 -5.38 0.52 4.20
N PRO A 273 -6.14 0.80 5.28
CA PRO A 273 -6.09 -0.02 6.49
C PRO A 273 -6.54 -1.46 6.28
N LEU A 274 -5.74 -2.42 6.77
CA LEU A 274 -6.09 -3.83 6.82
C LEU A 274 -6.66 -4.20 8.20
N ARG A 275 -7.78 -4.94 8.19
CA ARG A 275 -8.47 -5.49 9.36
C ARG A 275 -8.81 -6.96 9.13
N LEU A 276 -9.04 -7.72 10.20
CA LEU A 276 -9.74 -9.00 10.07
C LEU A 276 -11.25 -8.76 9.91
N ARG A 277 -11.91 -9.63 9.16
CA ARG A 277 -13.37 -9.63 9.03
C ARG A 277 -13.98 -9.95 10.40
N PRO A 278 -14.88 -9.10 10.94
CA PRO A 278 -15.59 -9.40 12.17
C PRO A 278 -16.47 -10.65 12.05
N SER A 279 -16.65 -11.36 13.16
CA SER A 279 -17.58 -12.49 13.28
C SER A 279 -18.36 -12.36 14.59
N ALA A 280 -19.59 -12.88 14.66
CA ALA A 280 -20.47 -12.70 15.81
C ALA A 280 -19.86 -13.18 17.14
N ASP A 281 -19.02 -14.21 17.07
CA ASP A 281 -18.41 -14.86 18.24
C ASP A 281 -16.97 -14.39 18.51
N ARG A 282 -16.47 -13.39 17.77
CA ARG A 282 -15.06 -12.98 17.84
C ARG A 282 -14.91 -11.47 17.81
N THR A 283 -14.08 -10.95 18.71
CA THR A 283 -13.65 -9.56 18.66
C THR A 283 -12.36 -9.47 17.87
N VAL A 284 -12.33 -8.61 16.85
CA VAL A 284 -11.14 -8.38 16.01
C VAL A 284 -10.53 -7.02 16.28
N GLU A 285 -9.21 -6.98 16.36
CA GLU A 285 -8.41 -5.78 16.56
C GLU A 285 -7.26 -5.77 15.54
N ALA A 286 -6.80 -4.58 15.22
CA ALA A 286 -5.64 -4.42 14.36
C ALA A 286 -4.93 -3.11 14.67
N SER A 287 -3.61 -3.15 14.62
CA SER A 287 -2.73 -2.01 14.84
C SER A 287 -1.58 -2.04 13.84
N ALA A 288 -0.64 -1.11 13.96
CA ALA A 288 0.54 -1.08 13.11
C ALA A 288 1.30 -2.41 13.19
N GLY A 289 1.33 -3.13 12.06
CA GLY A 289 2.11 -4.35 11.90
C GLY A 289 1.52 -5.63 12.53
N TYR A 290 0.28 -5.64 13.04
CA TYR A 290 -0.36 -6.89 13.49
C TYR A 290 -1.89 -6.91 13.38
N LEU A 291 -2.44 -8.13 13.35
CA LEU A 291 -3.86 -8.43 13.49
C LEU A 291 -4.09 -9.32 14.72
N LEU A 292 -5.23 -9.15 15.39
CA LEU A 292 -5.57 -9.87 16.61
C LEU A 292 -7.04 -10.28 16.57
N GLU A 293 -7.33 -11.51 16.96
CA GLU A 293 -8.69 -11.98 17.23
C GLU A 293 -8.78 -12.56 18.64
N THR A 294 -9.81 -12.16 19.37
CA THR A 294 -10.18 -12.71 20.68
C THR A 294 -11.32 -13.68 20.49
N LEU A 295 -11.13 -14.90 20.98
CA LEU A 295 -12.04 -16.03 20.83
C LEU A 295 -12.83 -16.32 22.10
N ALA A 296 -12.25 -16.04 23.27
CA ALA A 296 -12.85 -16.34 24.55
C ALA A 296 -12.26 -15.48 25.68
N ALA A 297 -13.08 -15.22 26.70
CA ALA A 297 -12.62 -14.66 27.96
C ALA A 297 -11.87 -15.72 28.79
N VAL A 298 -11.02 -15.24 29.70
CA VAL A 298 -10.35 -16.07 30.71
C VAL A 298 -11.41 -16.69 31.63
N ASP A 299 -11.22 -17.96 31.97
CA ASP A 299 -12.01 -18.69 32.94
C ASP A 299 -11.23 -18.85 34.26
N ASP A 300 -11.73 -18.26 35.34
CA ASP A 300 -11.06 -18.28 36.65
C ASP A 300 -10.94 -19.68 37.27
N THR A 301 -11.68 -20.66 36.76
CA THR A 301 -11.65 -22.05 37.24
C THR A 301 -10.59 -22.92 36.54
N SER A 302 -9.99 -22.41 35.48
CA SER A 302 -8.99 -23.11 34.66
C SER A 302 -7.55 -22.71 35.04
N GLU A 303 -6.55 -23.43 34.53
CA GLU A 303 -5.15 -23.06 34.70
C GLU A 303 -4.86 -21.63 34.19
N PRO A 304 -3.83 -20.95 34.71
CA PRO A 304 -3.42 -19.65 34.17
C PRO A 304 -3.18 -19.69 32.66
N PRO A 305 -3.62 -18.68 31.90
CA PRO A 305 -3.35 -18.59 30.47
C PRO A 305 -1.85 -18.66 30.17
N THR A 306 -1.51 -19.20 29.01
CA THR A 306 -0.14 -19.35 28.53
C THR A 306 -0.04 -18.94 27.07
N LEU A 307 1.08 -18.32 26.72
CA LEU A 307 1.33 -17.80 25.38
C LEU A 307 2.27 -18.73 24.60
N PHE A 308 1.86 -19.08 23.39
CA PHE A 308 2.57 -19.97 22.48
C PHE A 308 2.86 -19.27 21.15
N ALA A 309 4.09 -19.41 20.67
CA ALA A 309 4.50 -18.91 19.35
C ALA A 309 4.48 -20.06 18.33
N HIS A 310 3.89 -19.79 17.16
CA HIS A 310 3.88 -20.70 16.03
C HIS A 310 4.90 -20.25 14.99
N GLU A 311 5.86 -21.12 14.69
CA GLU A 311 6.89 -20.81 13.71
C GLU A 311 6.75 -21.61 12.43
N ALA A 312 7.12 -20.97 11.31
CA ALA A 312 7.28 -21.62 10.03
C ALA A 312 8.70 -21.39 9.48
N PRO A 313 9.35 -22.41 8.90
CA PRO A 313 10.67 -22.27 8.31
C PRO A 313 10.74 -21.10 7.31
N GLY A 314 11.72 -20.23 7.47
CA GLY A 314 11.92 -19.05 6.61
C GLY A 314 10.98 -17.86 6.88
N LEU A 315 9.96 -18.01 7.74
CA LEU A 315 8.99 -16.96 8.05
C LEU A 315 9.03 -16.47 9.50
N GLY A 316 9.73 -17.20 10.38
CA GLY A 316 9.74 -16.93 11.82
C GLY A 316 8.37 -17.17 12.46
N VAL A 317 8.04 -16.39 13.48
CA VAL A 317 6.74 -16.45 14.17
C VAL A 317 5.63 -16.00 13.23
N VAL A 318 4.73 -16.90 12.84
CA VAL A 318 3.57 -16.62 11.97
C VAL A 318 2.27 -16.38 12.74
N ALA A 319 2.17 -16.88 13.97
CA ALA A 319 1.05 -16.62 14.85
C ALA A 319 1.47 -16.72 16.32
N LEU A 320 0.77 -15.99 17.18
CA LEU A 320 0.79 -16.17 18.63
C LEU A 320 -0.58 -16.67 19.05
N THR A 321 -0.62 -17.67 19.93
CA THR A 321 -1.86 -18.18 20.49
C THR A 321 -1.80 -18.08 22.01
N VAL A 322 -2.81 -17.45 22.60
CA VAL A 322 -3.04 -17.53 24.05
C VAL A 322 -3.97 -18.70 24.28
N VAL A 323 -3.58 -19.64 25.14
CA VAL A 323 -4.42 -20.78 25.52
C VAL A 323 -4.61 -20.83 27.02
N GLN A 324 -5.75 -21.38 27.41
CA GLN A 324 -6.03 -21.78 28.77
C GLN A 324 -6.35 -23.26 28.80
N ARG A 325 -5.91 -23.99 29.84
CA ARG A 325 -6.21 -25.41 30.00
C ARG A 325 -7.22 -25.59 31.13
N GLY A 326 -8.34 -26.23 30.82
CA GLY A 326 -9.35 -26.58 31.82
C GLY A 326 -9.10 -27.94 32.47
N GLU A 327 -9.99 -28.34 33.39
CA GLU A 327 -9.98 -29.68 33.99
C GLU A 327 -9.98 -30.76 32.89
N GLY A 328 -8.95 -31.62 32.89
CA GLY A 328 -8.71 -32.61 31.83
C GLY A 328 -7.63 -32.24 30.81
N GLY A 329 -6.92 -31.12 30.99
CA GLY A 329 -5.72 -30.76 30.21
C GLY A 329 -5.99 -30.29 28.78
N ARG A 330 -7.26 -30.18 28.40
CA ARG A 330 -7.68 -29.72 27.07
C ARG A 330 -7.37 -28.24 26.91
N ALA A 331 -6.55 -27.92 25.91
CA ALA A 331 -6.26 -26.54 25.55
C ALA A 331 -7.48 -25.88 24.88
N ARG A 332 -7.84 -24.70 25.38
CA ARG A 332 -8.83 -23.77 24.83
C ARG A 332 -8.10 -22.51 24.39
N ALA A 333 -8.15 -22.17 23.11
CA ALA A 333 -7.59 -20.91 22.63
C ALA A 333 -8.46 -19.73 23.10
N LEU A 334 -7.82 -18.73 23.70
CA LEU A 334 -8.43 -17.46 24.10
C LEU A 334 -8.26 -16.38 23.03
N ALA A 335 -7.12 -16.39 22.33
CA ALA A 335 -6.82 -15.43 21.27
C ALA A 335 -5.82 -15.99 20.25
N HIS A 336 -5.89 -15.49 19.02
CA HIS A 336 -4.84 -15.62 18.02
C HIS A 336 -4.38 -14.25 17.57
N ALA A 337 -3.08 -14.06 17.41
CA ALA A 337 -2.50 -12.84 16.89
C ALA A 337 -1.52 -13.15 15.77
N TYR A 338 -1.53 -12.30 14.74
CA TYR A 338 -0.77 -12.48 13.51
C TYR A 338 0.19 -11.29 13.36
N PRO A 339 1.48 -11.44 13.71
CA PRO A 339 2.47 -10.41 13.44
C PRO A 339 2.67 -10.30 11.92
N LEU A 340 2.37 -9.13 11.37
CA LEU A 340 2.52 -8.82 9.95
C LEU A 340 3.90 -8.23 9.63
N GLN A 341 4.54 -7.61 10.62
CA GLN A 341 5.88 -7.05 10.54
C GLN A 341 6.74 -7.55 11.71
N PRO A 342 8.06 -7.77 11.52
CA PRO A 342 8.93 -8.23 12.61
C PRO A 342 8.91 -7.33 13.84
N GLN A 343 8.83 -6.01 13.65
CA GLN A 343 8.87 -5.01 14.73
C GLN A 343 7.63 -5.06 15.63
N ALA A 344 6.52 -5.62 15.14
CA ALA A 344 5.28 -5.71 15.90
C ALA A 344 5.27 -6.87 16.93
N LEU A 345 6.23 -7.81 16.85
CA LEU A 345 6.21 -9.01 17.68
C LEU A 345 6.32 -8.69 19.18
N ASN A 346 7.30 -7.89 19.60
CA ASN A 346 7.50 -7.58 21.02
C ASN A 346 6.34 -6.76 21.63
N PRO A 347 5.85 -5.68 20.97
CA PRO A 347 4.64 -5.00 21.43
C PRO A 347 3.44 -5.92 21.57
N LEU A 348 3.27 -6.86 20.63
CA LEU A 348 2.16 -7.80 20.64
C LEU A 348 2.26 -8.83 21.77
N LEU A 349 3.46 -9.33 22.08
CA LEU A 349 3.69 -10.21 23.24
C LEU A 349 3.32 -9.51 24.55
N ASN A 350 3.76 -8.26 24.72
CA ASN A 350 3.46 -7.47 25.92
C ASN A 350 1.96 -7.21 26.06
N LEU A 351 1.29 -6.85 24.95
CA LEU A 351 -0.16 -6.65 24.92
C LEU A 351 -0.92 -7.90 25.38
N LEU A 352 -0.55 -9.06 24.85
CA LEU A 352 -1.20 -10.33 25.20
C LEU A 352 -0.88 -10.74 26.65
N ALA A 353 0.35 -10.52 27.11
CA ALA A 353 0.77 -10.80 28.48
C ALA A 353 -0.04 -10.00 29.50
N GLU A 354 -0.15 -8.68 29.29
CA GLU A 354 -0.93 -7.79 30.14
C GLU A 354 -2.41 -8.16 30.11
N ARG A 355 -2.99 -8.36 28.92
CA ARG A 355 -4.42 -8.64 28.75
C ARG A 355 -4.88 -9.94 29.40
N TYR A 356 -4.05 -10.98 29.35
CA TYR A 356 -4.41 -12.32 29.81
C TYR A 356 -3.71 -12.73 31.11
N GLY A 357 -2.98 -11.81 31.76
CA GLY A 357 -2.29 -12.09 33.03
C GLY A 357 -1.22 -13.19 32.91
N THR A 358 -0.54 -13.29 31.76
CA THR A 358 0.52 -14.28 31.48
C THR A 358 1.89 -13.60 31.40
N THR A 359 2.96 -14.39 31.40
CA THR A 359 4.32 -13.89 31.09
C THR A 359 4.45 -13.56 29.61
N ALA A 360 5.18 -12.49 29.28
CA ALA A 360 5.55 -12.14 27.90
C ALA A 360 6.61 -13.08 27.30
N GLU A 361 7.20 -13.95 28.12
CA GLU A 361 8.09 -15.01 27.68
C GLU A 361 7.31 -16.07 26.89
N GLN A 362 7.73 -16.28 25.64
CA GLN A 362 7.16 -17.31 24.78
C GLN A 362 7.49 -18.69 25.35
N ARG A 363 6.48 -19.50 25.69
CA ARG A 363 6.71 -20.91 26.02
C ARG A 363 6.86 -21.69 24.71
N ALA A 364 8.12 -22.03 24.41
CA ALA A 364 8.60 -22.84 23.30
C ALA A 364 8.45 -22.24 21.90
N HIS A 365 9.60 -21.95 21.27
CA HIS A 365 9.74 -21.89 19.82
C HIS A 365 9.41 -23.26 19.25
N GLY A 366 8.33 -23.37 18.49
CA GLY A 366 7.84 -24.66 18.01
C GLY A 366 7.14 -24.55 16.66
N PRO A 367 7.00 -25.68 15.94
CA PRO A 367 6.22 -25.70 14.72
C PRO A 367 4.78 -25.26 15.00
N ILE A 368 4.11 -24.75 13.96
CA ILE A 368 2.64 -24.52 14.00
C ILE A 368 1.95 -25.74 14.63
N THR A 369 1.16 -25.51 15.68
CA THR A 369 0.52 -26.59 16.43
C THR A 369 -0.98 -26.53 16.21
N LEU A 370 -1.55 -27.69 15.89
CA LEU A 370 -2.96 -27.86 15.59
C LEU A 370 -3.58 -28.86 16.57
N ASP A 371 -4.83 -28.63 16.95
CA ASP A 371 -5.63 -29.60 17.71
C ASP A 371 -6.12 -30.75 16.80
N PRO A 372 -6.74 -31.81 17.34
CA PRO A 372 -7.27 -32.91 16.53
C PRO A 372 -8.35 -32.53 15.50
N ARG A 373 -8.91 -31.32 15.58
CA ARG A 373 -9.86 -30.77 14.61
C ARG A 373 -9.17 -29.91 13.55
N GLY A 374 -7.84 -29.79 13.61
CA GLY A 374 -7.05 -29.00 12.68
C GLY A 374 -7.05 -27.49 12.97
N ALA A 375 -7.55 -27.06 14.14
CA ALA A 375 -7.55 -25.65 14.56
C ALA A 375 -6.23 -25.29 15.27
N LEU A 376 -5.80 -24.02 15.17
CA LEU A 376 -4.63 -23.51 15.89
C LEU A 376 -4.77 -23.74 17.41
N SER A 377 -3.75 -24.34 18.03
CA SER A 377 -3.78 -24.70 19.45
C SER A 377 -2.37 -24.81 20.03
N ALA A 378 -2.24 -25.23 21.29
CA ALA A 378 -0.95 -25.45 21.94
C ALA A 378 -0.56 -26.93 21.98
N PRO A 379 0.75 -27.25 22.15
CA PRO A 379 1.21 -28.63 22.29
C PRO A 379 0.49 -29.37 23.42
N ALA A 380 0.23 -30.67 23.28
CA ALA A 380 -0.31 -31.46 24.39
C ALA A 380 0.70 -31.48 25.56
N THR A 381 0.23 -31.30 26.80
CA THR A 381 1.05 -31.57 27.98
C THR A 381 1.19 -33.09 28.09
N THR A 382 2.42 -33.61 28.03
CA THR A 382 2.69 -34.97 28.47
C THR A 382 2.43 -35.02 29.98
N LEU A 383 1.30 -35.62 30.37
CA LEU A 383 1.09 -36.04 31.76
C LEU A 383 2.24 -37.00 32.11
N HIS A 384 3.13 -36.57 32.98
CA HIS A 384 4.15 -37.43 33.59
C HIS A 384 3.58 -38.19 34.77
#